data_AF-A0A848XWF8-F1
#
_entry.id   AF-A0A848XWF8-F1
#
_cell.length_a   1.000
_cell.length_b   1.000
_cell.length_c   1.000
_cell.angle_alpha   90.00
_cell.angle_beta   90.00
_cell.angle_gamma   90.00
#
_symmetry.space_group_name_H-M   'P 1'
#
loop_
_entity.id
_entity.type
_entity.pdbx_description
1 polymer ?
#
loop_
_entity_poly.entity_id
_entity_poly.type
_entity_poly.pdbx_seq_one_letter_code
_entity_poly.pdbx_strand_id
1 'polypeptide(L)' 'RDRGVKLERYRHFGVPEYWIVDPSDRSVSVWRFAEKASYPVIVRSGDVLSWQPQPRDEEHGGQSAAPPLELEVESLFAT' A
#
# COMPACT_ATOMS: atom_id res chain seq x y z
N ARG A 1 10.87 -7.05 11.57
CA ARG A 1 9.81 -7.91 10.98
C ARG A 1 8.58 -7.07 10.74
N ASP A 2 8.23 -6.81 9.49
CA ASP A 2 7.17 -5.86 9.13
C ASP A 2 5.77 -6.44 9.32
N ARG A 3 5.59 -7.75 9.16
CA ARG A 3 4.32 -8.50 9.34
C ARG A 3 3.86 -8.68 10.81
N GLY A 4 4.26 -7.81 11.73
CA GLY A 4 4.02 -7.97 13.18
C GLY A 4 3.73 -6.65 13.89
N VAL A 5 4.47 -6.34 14.96
CA VAL A 5 4.27 -5.12 15.76
C VAL A 5 4.23 -3.84 14.92
N LYS A 6 5.02 -3.77 13.84
CA LYS A 6 5.06 -2.61 12.95
C LYS A 6 3.76 -2.44 12.16
N LEU A 7 3.21 -3.54 11.64
CA LEU A 7 1.92 -3.55 10.94
C LEU A 7 0.78 -3.08 11.85
N GLU A 8 0.70 -3.64 13.06
CA GLU A 8 -0.30 -3.27 14.07
C GLU A 8 -0.20 -1.78 14.43
N ARG A 9 1.03 -1.27 14.61
CA ARG A 9 1.26 0.15 14.90
C ARG A 9 0.78 1.04 13.76
N TYR A 10 1.13 0.75 12.51
CA TYR A 10 0.68 1.58 11.39
C TYR A 10 -0.83 1.56 11.21
N ARG A 11 -1.47 0.39 11.40
CA ARG A 11 -2.92 0.29 11.46
C ARG A 11 -3.49 1.18 12.56
N HIS A 12 -2.92 1.11 13.77
CA HIS A 12 -3.37 1.89 14.93
C HIS A 12 -3.20 3.40 14.74
N PHE A 13 -2.10 3.83 14.11
CA PHE A 13 -1.83 5.24 13.80
C PHE A 13 -2.61 5.76 12.58
N GLY A 14 -3.54 4.98 12.03
CA GLY A 14 -4.44 5.43 10.97
C GLY A 14 -3.78 5.55 9.60
N VAL A 15 -2.70 4.81 9.34
CA VAL A 15 -2.18 4.68 7.97
C VAL A 15 -3.28 4.03 7.12
N PRO A 16 -3.71 4.63 5.99
CA PRO A 16 -4.83 4.09 5.20
C PRO A 16 -4.42 2.85 4.39
N GLU A 17 -3.17 2.82 3.92
CA GLU A 17 -2.62 1.74 3.12
C GLU A 17 -1.14 1.52 3.45
N TYR A 18 -0.71 0.27 3.63
CA TYR A 18 0.66 -0.09 3.99
C TYR A 18 1.17 -1.26 3.14
N TRP A 19 2.32 -1.07 2.50
CA TRP A 19 2.91 -2.07 1.59
C TRP A 19 4.12 -2.73 2.24
N ILE A 20 4.20 -4.06 2.13
CA ILE A 20 5.38 -4.84 2.53
C ILE A 20 5.92 -5.52 1.29
N VAL A 21 7.11 -5.13 0.86
CA VAL A 21 7.83 -5.74 -0.27
C VAL A 21 8.63 -6.94 0.24
N ASP A 22 8.44 -8.10 -0.39
CA ASP A 22 9.18 -9.33 -0.11
C ASP A 22 10.04 -9.70 -1.35
N PRO A 23 11.35 -9.36 -1.35
CA PRO A 23 12.21 -9.60 -2.50
C PRO A 23 12.53 -11.08 -2.72
N SER A 24 12.41 -11.91 -1.68
CA SER A 24 12.63 -13.37 -1.82
C SER A 24 11.47 -14.04 -2.54
N ASP A 25 10.24 -13.59 -2.31
CA ASP A 25 9.02 -14.07 -2.98
C ASP A 25 8.65 -13.23 -4.22
N ARG A 26 9.39 -12.16 -4.51
CA ARG A 26 9.10 -11.16 -5.57
C ARG A 26 7.65 -10.71 -5.56
N SER A 27 7.16 -10.37 -4.36
CA SER A 27 5.78 -9.99 -4.14
C SER A 27 5.65 -8.77 -3.23
N VAL A 28 4.49 -8.11 -3.31
CA VAL A 28 4.10 -7.01 -2.44
C VAL A 28 2.82 -7.39 -1.73
N SER A 29 2.83 -7.32 -0.40
CA SER A 29 1.63 -7.43 0.43
C SER A 29 1.05 -6.04 0.69
N VAL A 30 -0.12 -5.76 0.11
CA VAL A 30 -0.82 -4.48 0.22
C VAL A 30 -1.92 -4.58 1.27
N TRP A 31 -1.75 -3.86 2.37
CA TRP A 31 -2.73 -3.78 3.45
C TRP A 31 -3.56 -2.50 3.31
N ARG A 32 -4.86 -2.63 3.00
CA ARG A 32 -5.81 -1.52 2.89
C ARG A 32 -6.64 -1.40 4.16
N PHE A 33 -6.14 -0.62 5.13
CA PHE A 33 -6.79 -0.47 6.43
C PHE A 33 -8.04 0.40 6.37
N ALA A 34 -8.08 1.38 5.46
CA ALA A 34 -9.26 2.21 5.21
C ALA A 34 -10.49 1.38 4.79
N GLU A 35 -10.25 0.28 4.05
CA GLU A 35 -11.28 -0.67 3.62
C GLU A 35 -11.65 -1.70 4.70
N LYS A 36 -11.08 -1.59 5.91
CA LYS A 36 -11.23 -2.56 7.02
C LYS A 36 -10.82 -4.00 6.64
N ALA A 37 -9.93 -4.15 5.66
CA ALA A 37 -9.43 -5.46 5.25
C ALA A 37 -8.65 -6.12 6.39
N SER A 38 -8.89 -7.42 6.61
CA SER A 38 -8.18 -8.22 7.61
C SER A 38 -6.97 -8.98 7.05
N TYR A 39 -6.83 -9.02 5.72
CA TYR A 39 -5.75 -9.71 5.02
C TYR A 39 -5.19 -8.80 3.91
N PRO A 40 -3.90 -8.93 3.57
CA PRO A 40 -3.34 -8.17 2.47
C PRO A 40 -3.74 -8.76 1.13
N VAL A 41 -3.79 -7.91 0.11
CA VAL A 41 -3.73 -8.34 -1.28
C VAL A 41 -2.27 -8.62 -1.62
N ILE A 42 -1.99 -9.80 -2.19
CA ILE A 42 -0.65 -10.15 -2.66
C ILE A 42 -0.57 -9.87 -4.16
N VAL A 43 0.32 -8.96 -4.54
CA VAL A 43 0.59 -8.61 -5.93
C VAL A 43 1.99 -9.10 -6.29
N ARG A 44 2.16 -9.76 -7.43
CA ARG A 44 3.42 -10.44 -7.79
C ARG A 44 4.14 -9.72 -8.92
N SER A 45 5.41 -10.08 -9.11
CA SER A 45 6.17 -9.67 -10.30
C SER A 45 5.39 -10.02 -11.57
N GLY A 46 5.25 -9.05 -12.47
CA GLY A 46 4.44 -9.13 -13.69
C GLY A 46 3.05 -8.48 -13.56
N ASP A 47 2.60 -8.15 -12.35
CA ASP A 47 1.38 -7.38 -12.13
C ASP A 47 1.66 -5.88 -12.00
N VAL A 48 0.64 -5.06 -12.26
CA VAL A 48 0.67 -3.61 -12.00
C VAL A 48 -0.11 -3.30 -10.74
N LEU A 49 0.52 -2.55 -9.84
CA LEU A 49 -0.09 -2.06 -8.62
C LEU A 49 -0.50 -0.59 -8.81
N SER A 50 -1.80 -0.32 -8.70
CA SER A 50 -2.35 1.04 -8.77
C SER A 50 -2.50 1.61 -7.36
N TRP A 51 -1.84 2.73 -7.11
CA TRP A 51 -1.95 3.48 -5.86
C TRP A 51 -2.68 4.79 -6.08
N GLN A 52 -3.59 5.11 -5.17
CA GLN A 52 -4.23 6.42 -5.11
C GLN A 52 -4.13 6.98 -3.69
N PRO A 53 -3.72 8.25 -3.54
CA PRO A 53 -3.74 8.89 -2.24
C PRO A 53 -5.18 8.95 -1.75
N GLN A 54 -5.44 8.33 -0.60
CA GLN A 54 -6.70 8.55 0.09
C GLN A 54 -6.72 10.00 0.58
N PRO A 55 -7.81 10.74 0.37
CA PRO A 55 -7.92 12.09 0.89
C PRO A 55 -7.71 12.01 2.40
N ARG A 56 -6.72 12.74 2.91
CA ARG A 56 -6.60 12.93 4.35
C ARG A 56 -7.87 13.69 4.77
N ASP A 57 -8.46 13.33 5.91
CA ASP A 57 -9.52 14.12 6.54
C ASP A 57 -8.95 15.51 6.94
N GLU A 58 -8.69 16.38 5.97
CA GLU A 58 -8.33 17.77 6.16
C GLU A 58 -9.56 18.59 5.72
N GLU A 59 -10.22 19.22 6.69
CA GLU A 59 -11.47 19.97 6.55
C GLU A 59 -11.42 21.19 5.59
N HIS A 60 -10.40 21.34 4.74
CA HIS A 60 -10.24 22.53 3.90
C HIS A 60 -9.94 22.20 2.44
N GLY A 61 -11.02 22.15 1.66
CA GLY A 61 -11.12 22.61 0.26
C GLY A 61 -9.89 22.45 -0.65
N GLY A 62 -9.79 21.29 -1.29
CA GLY A 62 -8.89 21.08 -2.41
C GLY A 62 -8.89 19.63 -2.89
N GLN A 63 -9.92 19.22 -3.63
CA GLN A 63 -9.90 17.94 -4.35
C GLN A 63 -8.91 18.04 -5.52
N SER A 64 -7.61 17.91 -5.24
CA SER A 64 -6.67 17.49 -6.28
C SER A 64 -6.55 15.97 -6.16
N ALA A 65 -7.43 15.27 -6.88
CA ALA A 65 -7.24 13.84 -7.12
C ALA A 65 -6.06 13.71 -8.09
N ALA A 66 -4.85 13.57 -7.55
CA ALA A 66 -3.70 13.18 -8.35
C ALA A 66 -4.07 11.88 -9.11
N PRO A 67 -3.69 11.75 -10.40
CA PRO A 67 -3.93 10.50 -11.12
C PRO A 67 -3.28 9.33 -10.36
N PRO A 68 -3.85 8.12 -10.47
CA PRO A 68 -3.26 6.95 -9.84
C PRO A 68 -1.81 6.79 -10.26
N LEU A 69 -0.95 6.51 -9.29
CA LEU A 69 0.40 6.05 -9.56
C LEU A 69 0.34 4.57 -9.90
N GLU A 70 0.71 4.22 -11.12
CA GLU A 70 0.86 2.83 -11.53
C GLU A 70 2.32 2.39 -11.34
N LEU A 71 2.49 1.30 -10.61
CA LEU A 71 3.79 0.71 -10.33
C LEU A 71 3.84 -0.70 -10.89
N GLU A 72 4.72 -0.95 -11.85
CA GLU A 72 5.07 -2.30 -12.27
C GLU A 72 5.82 -2.98 -11.13
N VAL A 73 5.26 -4.06 -10.58
CA VAL A 73 5.83 -4.70 -9.39
C VAL A 73 7.21 -5.30 -9.67
N GLU A 74 7.49 -5.69 -10.90
CA GLU A 74 8.81 -6.17 -11.32
C GLU A 74 9.91 -5.11 -11.11
N SER A 75 9.60 -3.83 -11.33
CA SER A 75 10.57 -2.73 -11.18
C SER A 75 11.12 -2.58 -9.76
N LEU A 76 10.37 -3.04 -8.74
CA LEU A 76 10.81 -3.03 -7.34
C LEU A 76 11.94 -4.03 -7.06
N PHE A 77 12.19 -4.97 -7.97
CA PHE A 77 13.17 -6.04 -7.79
C PHE A 77 14.31 -5.99 -8.81
N ALA A 78 14.27 -5.06 -9.76
CA ALA A 78 15.38 -4.83 -10.67
C ALA A 78 16.61 -4.32 -9.89
N THR A 79 17.77 -4.95 -10.13
CA THR A 79 19.05 -4.63 -9.46
C THR A 79 19.87 -3.67 -10.30
#